data_AF-A0A534MEU5-F1
#
_entry.id   AF-A0A534MEU5-F1
#
_cell.length_a   1.000
_cell.length_b   1.000
_cell.length_c   1.000
_cell.angle_alpha   90.00
_cell.angle_beta   90.00
_cell.angle_gamma   90.00
#
_symmetry.space_group_name_H-M   'P 1'
#
loop_
_entity.id
_entity.type
_entity.pdbx_description
1 polymer ?
#
loop_
_entity_poly.entity_id
_entity_poly.type
_entity_poly.pdbx_seq_one_letter_code
_entity_poly.pdbx_strand_id
1 'polypeptide(L)'
;MADIVDKSWDVQRRIEERVKRLGKGKYGRVLKMARKPTSDEYSKVVMITGLGIVAIGALGFIIYLIMRYGPDLFRGLFGALGT
;
A
#
# COMPACT_ATOMS: atom_id res chain seq x y z
N MET A 1 37.13 -0.50 -31.98
CA MET A 1 37.02 0.40 -30.80
C MET A 1 36.15 1.62 -31.12
N ALA A 2 36.29 2.24 -32.31
CA ALA A 2 35.48 3.38 -32.75
C ALA A 2 33.96 3.10 -32.80
N ASP A 3 33.52 1.96 -33.36
CA ASP A 3 32.09 1.65 -33.51
C ASP A 3 31.30 1.53 -32.19
N ILE A 4 31.95 1.09 -31.12
CA ILE A 4 31.32 0.96 -29.79
C ILE A 4 31.12 2.34 -29.14
N VAL A 5 32.06 3.26 -29.40
CA VAL A 5 31.99 4.64 -28.89
C VAL A 5 30.89 5.42 -29.60
N ASP A 6 30.76 5.31 -30.92
CA ASP A 6 29.68 5.97 -31.67
C ASP A 6 28.29 5.43 -31.29
N LYS A 7 28.17 4.11 -31.12
CA LYS A 7 26.91 3.50 -30.68
C LYS A 7 26.54 3.93 -29.26
N SER A 8 27.53 4.20 -28.41
CA SER A 8 27.33 4.72 -27.06
C SER A 8 26.84 6.17 -27.07
N TRP A 9 27.33 6.99 -28.01
CA TRP A 9 26.87 8.37 -28.21
C TRP A 9 25.39 8.45 -28.64
N ASP A 10 24.95 7.57 -29.55
CA ASP A 10 23.55 7.57 -30.00
C ASP A 10 22.57 7.05 -28.94
N VAL A 11 23.03 6.15 -28.06
CA VAL A 11 22.23 5.66 -26.93
C VAL A 11 22.11 6.74 -25.85
N GLN A 12 23.20 7.46 -25.54
CA GLN A 12 23.16 8.61 -24.64
C GLN A 12 22.17 9.68 -25.13
N ARG A 13 22.20 10.02 -26.43
CA ARG A 13 21.32 11.04 -27.02
C ARG A 13 19.83 10.66 -26.90
N ARG A 14 19.46 9.40 -27.18
CA ARG A 14 18.08 8.92 -27.02
C ARG A 14 17.60 8.92 -25.57
N ILE A 15 18.48 8.59 -24.63
CA ILE A 15 18.14 8.57 -23.20
C ILE A 15 17.98 10.01 -22.70
N GLU A 16 18.91 10.90 -23.04
CA GLU A 16 18.88 12.30 -22.63
C GLU A 16 17.62 13.01 -23.15
N GLU A 17 17.24 12.79 -24.43
CA GLU A 17 16.02 13.35 -25.01
C GLU A 17 14.73 12.82 -24.34
N ARG A 18 14.69 11.55 -23.95
CA ARG A 18 13.55 10.96 -23.22
C ARG A 18 13.46 11.49 -21.78
N VAL A 19 14.58 11.59 -21.08
CA VAL A 19 14.66 12.12 -19.72
C VAL A 19 14.26 13.60 -19.68
N LYS A 20 14.64 14.38 -20.69
CA LYS A 20 14.28 15.81 -20.82
C LYS A 20 12.77 16.02 -20.96
N ARG A 21 12.04 15.07 -21.58
CA ARG A 21 10.57 15.07 -21.69
C ARG A 21 9.87 14.55 -20.43
N LEU A 22 10.50 13.64 -19.69
CA LEU A 22 9.96 13.05 -18.45
C LEU A 22 10.08 13.99 -17.24
N GLY A 23 11.17 14.75 -17.11
CA GLY A 23 11.50 15.48 -15.88
C GLY A 23 10.71 16.77 -15.62
N LYS A 24 10.18 17.44 -16.67
CA LYS A 24 9.48 18.74 -16.54
C LYS A 24 8.25 18.86 -17.47
N GLY A 25 7.56 17.75 -17.73
CA GLY A 25 6.30 17.75 -18.48
C GLY A 25 5.11 18.36 -17.73
N LYS A 26 3.93 18.40 -18.37
CA LYS A 26 2.65 18.89 -17.83
C LYS A 26 2.39 18.44 -16.38
N TYR A 27 2.63 17.17 -16.07
CA TYR A 27 2.38 16.57 -14.75
C TYR A 27 3.36 17.03 -13.66
N GLY A 28 4.61 17.38 -14.01
CA GLY A 28 5.56 17.94 -13.06
C GLY A 28 5.14 19.32 -12.54
N ARG A 29 4.40 20.10 -13.34
CA ARG A 29 3.78 21.35 -12.89
C ARG A 29 2.61 21.09 -11.95
N VAL A 30 1.78 20.09 -12.24
CA VAL A 30 0.63 19.71 -11.40
C VAL A 30 1.10 19.21 -10.03
N LEU A 31 2.12 18.33 -9.99
CA LEU A 31 2.66 17.81 -8.73
C LEU A 31 3.29 18.90 -7.87
N LYS A 32 3.85 19.95 -8.49
CA LYS A 32 4.38 21.13 -7.80
C LYS A 32 3.30 22.09 -7.31
N MET A 33 2.15 22.15 -7.99
CA MET A 33 0.99 22.93 -7.56
C MET A 33 0.15 22.22 -6.49
N ALA A 34 0.25 20.90 -6.39
CA ALA A 34 -0.43 20.14 -5.36
C ALA A 34 0.05 20.56 -3.96
N ARG A 35 -0.89 20.72 -3.03
CA ARG A 35 -0.57 21.04 -1.64
C ARG A 35 0.06 19.81 -0.99
N LYS A 36 1.31 19.96 -0.51
CA LYS A 36 1.96 18.93 0.31
C LYS A 36 1.25 18.88 1.66
N PRO A 37 0.87 17.68 2.15
CA PRO A 37 0.24 17.56 3.46
C PRO A 37 1.20 18.01 4.55
N THR A 38 0.68 18.64 5.60
CA THR A 38 1.47 18.88 6.82
C THR A 38 1.68 17.56 7.58
N SER A 39 2.70 17.50 8.43
CA SER A 39 2.95 16.32 9.27
C SER A 39 1.74 15.97 10.16
N ASP A 40 1.00 16.98 10.62
CA ASP A 40 -0.20 16.79 11.43
C ASP A 40 -1.37 16.23 10.62
N GLU A 41 -1.61 16.75 9.41
CA GLU A 41 -2.64 16.24 8.50
C GLU A 41 -2.36 14.76 8.16
N TYR A 42 -1.11 14.45 7.82
CA TYR A 42 -0.69 13.08 7.53
C TYR A 42 -0.88 12.14 8.72
N SER A 43 -0.41 12.55 9.90
CA SER A 43 -0.46 11.72 11.11
C SER A 43 -1.90 11.42 11.54
N LYS A 44 -2.80 12.41 11.44
CA LYS A 44 -4.22 12.20 11.74
C LYS A 44 -4.87 11.20 10.80
N VAL A 45 -4.61 11.30 9.50
CA VAL A 45 -5.14 10.37 8.50
C VAL A 45 -4.64 8.96 8.76
N VAL A 46 -3.32 8.79 8.95
CA VAL A 46 -2.71 7.48 9.23
C VAL A 46 -3.28 6.86 10.50
N MET A 47 -3.49 7.64 11.56
CA MET A 47 -4.07 7.15 12.81
C MET A 47 -5.50 6.64 12.63
N ILE A 48 -6.35 7.40 11.94
CA ILE A 48 -7.75 7.02 11.68
C ILE A 48 -7.82 5.78 10.79
N THR A 49 -7.05 5.76 9.70
CA THR A 49 -7.01 4.62 8.77
C THR A 49 -6.44 3.37 9.45
N GLY A 50 -5.37 3.53 10.24
CA GLY A 50 -4.77 2.44 11.01
C GLY A 50 -5.76 1.84 12.01
N LEU A 51 -6.49 2.68 12.73
CA LEU A 51 -7.53 2.23 13.67
C LEU A 51 -8.66 1.50 12.96
N GLY A 52 -9.08 1.96 11.78
CA GLY A 52 -10.08 1.29 10.94
C GLY A 52 -9.63 -0.11 10.49
N ILE A 53 -8.39 -0.25 10.01
CA ILE A 53 -7.81 -1.54 9.61
C ILE A 53 -7.80 -2.53 10.78
N VAL A 54 -7.36 -2.07 11.96
CA VAL A 54 -7.34 -2.91 13.17
C VAL A 54 -8.75 -3.31 13.60
N ALA A 55 -9.70 -2.39 13.60
CA ALA A 55 -11.09 -2.68 13.98
C ALA A 55 -11.75 -3.71 13.06
N ILE A 56 -11.64 -3.53 11.74
CA ILE A 56 -12.21 -4.46 10.76
C ILE A 56 -11.50 -5.82 10.82
N GLY A 57 -10.16 -5.81 10.94
CA GLY A 57 -9.38 -7.03 11.10
C GLY A 57 -9.74 -7.81 12.35
N ALA A 58 -9.90 -7.13 13.49
CA ALA A 58 -10.33 -7.73 14.75
C ALA A 58 -11.75 -8.31 14.66
N LEU A 59 -12.69 -7.60 14.04
CA LEU A 59 -14.05 -8.09 13.83
C LEU A 59 -14.07 -9.37 12.98
N GLY A 60 -13.34 -9.36 11.85
CA GLY A 60 -13.19 -10.56 11.02
C GLY A 60 -12.51 -11.71 11.77
N PHE A 61 -11.52 -11.41 12.60
CA PHE A 61 -10.81 -12.39 13.41
C PHE A 61 -11.72 -13.02 14.48
N ILE A 62 -12.57 -12.23 15.14
CA ILE A 62 -13.55 -12.72 16.13
C ILE A 62 -14.54 -13.69 15.45
N ILE A 63 -15.06 -13.32 14.28
CA ILE A 63 -15.96 -14.19 13.50
C ILE A 63 -15.25 -15.52 13.16
N TYR A 64 -13.99 -15.45 12.71
CA TYR A 64 -13.19 -16.63 12.43
C TYR A 64 -13.01 -17.53 13.67
N LEU A 65 -12.67 -16.95 14.83
CA LEU A 65 -12.50 -17.69 16.08
C LEU A 65 -13.79 -18.40 16.49
N ILE A 66 -14.93 -17.72 16.38
CA ILE A 66 -16.25 -18.32 16.69
C ILE A 66 -16.56 -19.46 15.72
N MET A 67 -16.35 -19.29 14.42
CA MET A 67 -16.61 -20.36 13.46
C MET A 67 -15.67 -21.56 13.64
N ARG A 68 -14.41 -21.31 13.98
CA ARG A 68 -13.40 -22.36 14.11
C ARG A 68 -13.52 -23.14 15.41
N TYR A 69 -13.66 -22.45 16.54
CA TYR A 69 -13.67 -23.06 17.87
C TYR A 69 -15.07 -23.17 18.48
N GLY A 70 -16.07 -22.48 17.94
CA GLY A 70 -17.45 -22.54 18.40
C GLY A 70 -18.04 -23.95 18.38
N PRO A 71 -17.85 -24.78 17.34
CA PRO A 71 -18.36 -26.15 17.33
C PRO A 71 -17.77 -27.02 18.44
N ASP A 72 -16.47 -26.91 18.69
CA ASP A 72 -15.78 -27.70 19.70
C ASP A 72 -16.12 -27.22 21.12
N LEU A 73 -16.22 -25.90 21.31
CA LEU A 73 -16.68 -25.28 22.56
C LEU A 73 -18.14 -25.64 22.88
N PHE A 74 -19.03 -25.58 21.88
CA PHE A 74 -20.45 -25.93 22.02
C PHE A 74 -20.64 -27.41 22.33
N ARG A 75 -19.87 -28.30 21.68
CA ARG A 75 -19.86 -29.74 22.01
C ARG A 75 -19.38 -30.01 23.43
N GLY A 76 -18.35 -29.30 23.90
CA GLY A 76 -17.86 -29.43 25.28
C GLY A 76 -18.87 -28.93 26.33
N LEU A 77 -19.52 -27.78 26.08
CA LEU A 77 -20.52 -27.20 26.97
C LEU A 77 -21.84 -27.98 27.00
N PHE A 78 -22.40 -28.36 25.85
CA PHE A 78 -23.62 -29.15 25.78
C PHE A 78 -23.40 -30.62 26.11
N GLY A 79 -22.20 -31.16 25.86
CA GLY A 79 -21.83 -32.52 26.27
C GLY A 79 -21.65 -32.67 27.78
N ALA A 80 -21.18 -31.63 28.48
CA ALA A 80 -21.04 -31.62 29.94
C ALA A 80 -22.35 -31.33 30.70
N LEU A 81 -23.35 -30.75 30.03
CA LEU A 81 -24.70 -30.47 30.59
C LEU A 81 -25.74 -31.55 30.22
N GLY A 82 -25.36 -32.54 29.40
CA GLY A 82 -26.25 -33.52 28.76
C GLY A 82 -26.16 -34.96 29.29
N THR A 83 -25.78 -35.17 30.55
CA THR A 83 -25.99 -36.42 31.31
C THR A 83 -26.74 -36.11 32.60
#